data_AF-A0A2S8NZ19-F1
#
_entry.id   AF-A0A2S8NZ19-F1
#
_cell.length_a   1.000
_cell.length_b   1.000
_cell.length_c   1.000
_cell.angle_alpha   90.00
_cell.angle_beta   90.00
_cell.angle_gamma   90.00
#
_symmetry.space_group_name_H-M   'P 1'
#
loop_
_entity.id
_entity.type
_entity.pdbx_description
1 polymer ?
#
loop_
_entity_poly.entity_id
_entity_poly.type
_entity_poly.pdbx_seq_one_letter_code
_entity_poly.pdbx_strand_id
1 'polypeptide(L)'
;MSLRCTIEQQLEEINFRIKYFILECSSLNYLEDSDAIVSEGVHLWNDLEEKSREIQYSLLNDYRGFINQNIEYIDDKLRSHFFESVEHVCVHIEQNDFVWHNNLEDVYTTIQRELKVQFYLFTQSLSAGK
;
A
#
# COMPACT_ATOMS: atom_id res chain seq x y z
N MET A 1 7.57 -24.52 8.00
CA MET A 1 6.93 -23.55 7.09
C MET A 1 8.03 -22.90 6.26
N SER A 2 7.87 -22.74 4.94
CA SER A 2 8.91 -22.08 4.12
C SER A 2 8.85 -20.56 4.33
N LEU A 3 9.99 -19.87 4.25
CA LEU A 3 10.07 -18.41 4.35
C LEU A 3 9.10 -17.71 3.39
N ARG A 4 9.01 -18.21 2.15
CA ARG A 4 8.02 -17.75 1.16
C ARG A 4 6.58 -17.81 1.67
N CYS A 5 6.19 -18.91 2.28
CA CYS A 5 4.83 -19.09 2.81
C CYS A 5 4.55 -18.15 4.00
N THR A 6 5.55 -17.90 4.83
CA THR A 6 5.45 -16.91 5.92
C THR A 6 5.26 -15.49 5.38
N ILE A 7 6.05 -15.08 4.39
CA ILE A 7 5.93 -13.75 3.75
C ILE A 7 4.56 -13.60 3.07
N GLU A 8 4.09 -14.63 2.37
CA GLU A 8 2.78 -14.64 1.72
C GLU A 8 1.64 -14.41 2.72
N GLN A 9 1.64 -15.14 3.83
CA GLN A 9 0.63 -14.99 4.87
C GLN A 9 0.65 -13.62 5.55
N GLN A 10 1.84 -13.09 5.84
CA GLN A 10 1.96 -11.75 6.42
C GLN A 10 1.44 -10.67 5.47
N LEU A 11 1.75 -10.78 4.18
CA LEU A 11 1.22 -9.86 3.16
C LEU A 11 -0.29 -10.00 2.99
N GLU A 12 -0.85 -11.20 3.07
CA GLU A 12 -2.30 -11.41 3.03
C GLU A 12 -3.01 -10.76 4.22
N GLU A 13 -2.45 -10.88 5.42
CA GLU A 13 -2.98 -10.22 6.63
C GLU A 13 -2.94 -8.69 6.50
N ILE A 14 -1.82 -8.15 6.04
CA ILE A 14 -1.67 -6.71 5.77
C ILE A 14 -2.68 -6.27 4.72
N ASN A 15 -2.80 -6.99 3.60
CA ASN A 15 -3.74 -6.69 2.52
C ASN A 15 -5.19 -6.66 3.02
N PHE A 16 -5.59 -7.59 3.89
CA PHE A 16 -6.92 -7.59 4.49
C PHE A 16 -7.18 -6.32 5.32
N ARG A 17 -6.19 -5.88 6.09
CA ARG A 17 -6.30 -4.68 6.91
C ARG A 17 -6.27 -3.40 6.09
N ILE A 18 -5.46 -3.34 5.04
CA ILE A 18 -5.49 -2.23 4.07
C ILE A 18 -6.85 -2.15 3.39
N LYS A 19 -7.43 -3.29 2.97
CA LYS A 19 -8.77 -3.32 2.38
C LYS A 19 -9.80 -2.68 3.32
N TYR A 20 -9.83 -3.13 4.57
CA TYR A 20 -10.76 -2.60 5.56
C TYR A 20 -10.55 -1.10 5.76
N PHE A 21 -9.31 -0.67 5.95
CA PHE A 21 -9.01 0.74 6.15
C PHE A 21 -9.44 1.62 4.95
N ILE A 22 -9.07 1.24 3.73
CA ILE A 22 -9.38 2.03 2.53
C ILE A 22 -10.87 2.07 2.23
N LEU A 23 -11.57 0.93 2.31
CA LEU A 23 -12.97 0.85 1.89
C LEU A 23 -13.97 1.26 2.98
N GLU A 24 -13.62 1.10 4.26
CA GLU A 24 -14.58 1.29 5.37
C GLU A 24 -14.21 2.48 6.27
N CYS A 25 -12.94 2.88 6.33
CA CYS A 25 -12.47 3.93 7.25
C CYS A 25 -12.06 5.22 6.56
N SER A 26 -12.02 5.22 5.23
CA SER A 26 -11.51 6.32 4.41
C SER A 26 -12.61 6.86 3.51
N SER A 27 -12.47 8.11 3.08
CA SER A 27 -13.36 8.68 2.07
C SER A 27 -12.65 9.71 1.22
N LEU A 28 -13.14 9.89 0.00
CA LEU A 28 -12.64 10.86 -0.95
C LEU A 28 -13.59 12.05 -1.06
N ASN A 29 -13.01 13.22 -1.26
CA ASN A 29 -13.72 14.43 -1.65
C ASN A 29 -13.28 14.82 -3.05
N TYR A 30 -14.25 15.05 -3.94
CA TYR A 30 -13.97 15.57 -5.28
C TYR A 30 -13.57 17.03 -5.18
N LEU A 31 -12.44 17.41 -5.79
CA LEU A 31 -12.06 18.80 -5.91
C LEU A 31 -12.84 19.43 -7.06
N GLU A 32 -13.80 20.29 -6.75
CA GLU A 32 -14.59 21.01 -7.75
C GLU A 32 -13.68 21.75 -8.75
N ASP A 33 -14.10 21.80 -10.02
CA ASP A 33 -13.39 22.40 -11.16
C ASP A 33 -12.03 21.76 -11.52
N SER A 34 -11.65 20.63 -10.90
CA SER A 34 -10.39 19.93 -11.22
C SER A 34 -10.40 19.25 -12.60
N ASP A 35 -11.58 18.93 -13.14
CA ASP A 35 -11.80 18.39 -14.49
C ASP A 35 -11.44 19.38 -15.60
N ALA A 36 -11.41 20.68 -15.29
CA ALA A 36 -10.92 21.71 -16.21
C ALA A 36 -9.39 21.66 -16.40
N ILE A 37 -8.66 20.97 -15.50
CA ILE A 37 -7.20 20.90 -15.46
C ILE A 37 -6.72 19.48 -15.78
N VAL A 38 -7.44 18.44 -15.36
CA VAL A 38 -7.08 17.04 -15.54
C VAL A 38 -8.31 16.24 -15.97
N SER A 39 -8.20 15.44 -17.04
CA SER A 39 -9.34 14.77 -17.69
C SER A 39 -10.20 13.89 -16.77
N GLU A 40 -9.67 13.44 -15.64
CA GLU A 40 -10.37 12.57 -14.68
C GLU A 40 -10.73 13.31 -13.38
N GLY A 41 -10.44 14.61 -13.30
CA GLY A 41 -10.50 15.37 -12.06
C GLY A 41 -9.44 14.94 -11.04
N VAL A 42 -9.49 15.55 -9.87
CA VAL A 42 -8.59 15.28 -8.74
C VAL A 42 -9.44 15.09 -7.49
N HIS A 43 -9.11 14.06 -6.72
CA HIS A 43 -9.73 13.82 -5.42
C HIS A 43 -8.74 14.13 -4.30
N LEU A 44 -9.28 14.51 -3.16
CA LEU A 44 -8.57 14.66 -1.90
C LEU A 44 -9.08 13.63 -0.91
N TRP A 45 -8.22 13.20 0.02
CA TRP A 45 -8.68 12.46 1.18
C TRP A 45 -9.49 13.39 2.09
N ASN A 46 -10.61 12.89 2.61
CA ASN A 46 -11.26 13.56 3.74
C ASN A 46 -10.47 13.34 5.02
N ASP A 47 -10.63 14.26 5.96
CA ASP A 47 -10.08 14.10 7.30
C ASP A 47 -10.59 12.80 7.94
N LEU A 48 -9.65 11.99 8.43
CA LEU A 48 -9.96 10.78 9.16
C LEU A 48 -10.57 11.11 10.53
N GLU A 49 -11.60 10.35 10.89
CA GLU A 49 -12.10 10.31 12.27
C GLU A 49 -11.02 9.77 13.22
N GLU A 50 -11.13 10.10 14.52
CA GLU A 50 -10.15 9.67 15.53
C GLU A 50 -9.89 8.16 15.53
N LYS A 51 -10.96 7.35 15.46
CA LYS A 51 -10.85 5.89 15.39
C LYS A 51 -10.15 5.43 14.10
N SER A 52 -10.45 6.05 12.97
CA SER A 52 -9.80 5.73 11.69
C SER A 52 -8.31 6.09 11.71
N ARG A 53 -7.92 7.18 12.40
CA ARG A 53 -6.51 7.52 12.61
C ARG A 53 -5.77 6.50 13.46
N GLU A 54 -6.39 5.96 14.50
CA GLU A 54 -5.80 4.87 15.29
C GLU A 54 -5.55 3.62 14.44
N ILE A 55 -6.54 3.26 13.60
CA ILE A 55 -6.42 2.15 12.64
C ILE A 55 -5.30 2.41 11.64
N GLN A 56 -5.25 3.61 11.06
CA GLN A 56 -4.20 4.03 10.13
C GLN A 56 -2.81 3.90 10.77
N TYR A 57 -2.63 4.43 11.98
CA TYR A 57 -1.35 4.41 12.68
C TYR A 57 -0.89 2.97 12.98
N SER A 58 -1.78 2.12 13.49
CA SER A 58 -1.48 0.71 13.70
C SER A 58 -1.12 0.02 12.39
N LEU A 59 -1.90 0.24 11.33
CA LEU A 59 -1.66 -0.36 10.02
C LEU A 59 -0.30 0.03 9.43
N LEU A 60 0.07 1.32 9.50
CA LEU A 60 1.36 1.80 9.03
C LEU A 60 2.51 1.15 9.80
N ASN A 61 2.39 1.04 11.13
CA ASN A 61 3.41 0.42 11.95
C ASN A 61 3.57 -1.06 11.63
N ASP A 62 2.46 -1.77 11.44
CA ASP A 62 2.50 -3.21 11.12
C ASP A 62 3.06 -3.44 9.72
N TYR A 63 2.68 -2.61 8.75
CA TYR A 63 3.23 -2.68 7.40
C TYR A 63 4.74 -2.38 7.39
N ARG A 64 5.19 -1.28 8.01
CA ARG A 64 6.61 -0.94 8.13
C ARG A 64 7.39 -1.98 8.93
N GLY A 65 6.77 -2.55 9.96
CA GLY A 65 7.32 -3.67 10.73
C GLY A 65 7.58 -4.89 9.85
N PHE A 66 6.60 -5.27 9.02
CA PHE A 66 6.76 -6.33 8.03
C PHE A 66 7.89 -6.04 7.03
N ILE A 67 7.98 -4.82 6.49
CA ILE A 67 9.07 -4.43 5.58
C ILE A 67 10.43 -4.58 6.28
N ASN A 68 10.58 -4.03 7.48
CA ASN A 68 11.84 -4.09 8.23
C ASN A 68 12.26 -5.53 8.59
N GLN A 69 11.30 -6.41 8.87
CA GLN A 69 11.59 -7.82 9.18
C GLN A 69 12.07 -8.62 7.98
N ASN A 70 11.68 -8.21 6.76
CA ASN A 70 11.89 -9.02 5.57
C ASN A 70 12.87 -8.40 4.56
N ILE A 71 13.26 -7.13 4.73
CA ILE A 71 14.13 -6.41 3.77
C ILE A 71 15.48 -7.10 3.51
N GLU A 72 16.01 -7.83 4.50
CA GLU A 72 17.25 -8.59 4.36
C GLU A 72 17.16 -9.73 3.32
N TYR A 73 15.94 -10.18 3.01
CA TYR A 73 15.68 -11.22 2.01
C TYR A 73 15.56 -10.67 0.58
N ILE A 74 15.62 -9.35 0.40
CA ILE A 74 15.59 -8.71 -0.92
C ILE A 74 17.02 -8.53 -1.45
N ASP A 75 17.26 -9.06 -2.64
CA ASP A 75 18.51 -8.88 -3.38
C ASP A 75 18.79 -7.38 -3.57
N ASP A 76 20.04 -6.96 -3.34
CA ASP A 76 20.47 -5.57 -3.48
C ASP A 76 20.08 -4.94 -4.84
N LYS A 77 20.08 -5.73 -5.92
CA LYS A 77 19.71 -5.29 -7.28
C LYS A 77 18.22 -4.99 -7.42
N LEU A 78 17.38 -5.63 -6.62
CA LEU A 78 15.93 -5.48 -6.65
C LEU A 78 15.44 -4.50 -5.57
N ARG A 79 16.31 -4.09 -4.65
CA ARG A 79 15.97 -3.27 -3.48
C ARG A 79 15.38 -1.89 -3.84
N SER A 80 15.85 -1.25 -4.92
CA SER A 80 15.28 0.03 -5.37
C SER A 80 13.81 -0.11 -5.75
N HIS A 81 13.50 -1.07 -6.63
CA HIS A 81 12.12 -1.33 -7.06
C HIS A 81 11.22 -1.79 -5.91
N PHE A 82 11.80 -2.53 -4.96
CA PHE A 82 11.07 -2.90 -3.76
C PHE A 82 10.68 -1.68 -2.93
N PHE A 83 11.62 -0.75 -2.67
CA PHE A 83 11.31 0.46 -1.91
C PHE A 83 10.37 1.41 -2.64
N GLU A 84 10.50 1.57 -3.96
CA GLU A 84 9.52 2.32 -4.77
C GLU A 84 8.10 1.79 -4.56
N SER A 85 7.93 0.46 -4.62
CA SER A 85 6.64 -0.18 -4.36
C SER A 85 6.14 0.03 -2.92
N VAL A 86 7.05 0.00 -1.94
CA VAL A 86 6.71 0.28 -0.53
C VAL A 86 6.24 1.72 -0.35
N GLU A 87 6.90 2.68 -0.98
CA GLU A 87 6.51 4.09 -0.95
C GLU A 87 5.12 4.31 -1.57
N HIS A 88 4.84 3.68 -2.70
CA HIS A 88 3.50 3.74 -3.33
C HIS A 88 2.40 3.24 -2.39
N VAL A 89 2.63 2.13 -1.67
CA VAL A 89 1.67 1.64 -0.66
C VAL A 89 1.54 2.63 0.50
N CYS A 90 2.65 3.14 1.03
CA CYS A 90 2.66 4.09 2.15
C CYS A 90 1.86 5.35 1.84
N VAL A 91 2.02 5.96 0.66
CA VAL A 91 1.29 7.19 0.27
C VAL A 91 -0.22 7.00 0.37
N HIS A 92 -0.74 5.84 -0.06
CA HIS A 92 -2.18 5.56 0.03
C HIS A 92 -2.66 5.25 1.44
N ILE A 93 -1.83 4.64 2.29
CA ILE A 93 -2.19 4.41 3.70
C ILE A 93 -2.10 5.72 4.49
N GLU A 94 -1.11 6.57 4.22
CA GLU A 94 -0.87 7.85 4.90
C GLU A 94 -1.92 8.91 4.55
N GLN A 95 -2.52 8.84 3.37
CA GLN A 95 -3.61 9.74 2.94
C GLN A 95 -3.25 11.24 2.95
N ASN A 96 -1.97 11.54 2.73
CA ASN A 96 -1.43 12.90 2.75
C ASN A 96 -1.25 13.52 1.36
N ASP A 97 -1.66 12.82 0.29
CA ASP A 97 -1.45 13.23 -1.10
C ASP A 97 -2.76 13.25 -1.90
N PHE A 98 -2.72 13.85 -3.07
CA PHE A 98 -3.82 13.84 -4.04
C PHE A 98 -4.12 12.43 -4.53
N VAL A 99 -5.39 12.18 -4.79
CA VAL A 99 -5.88 10.90 -5.31
C VAL A 99 -6.28 11.08 -6.76
N TRP A 100 -5.52 10.42 -7.62
CA TRP A 100 -5.74 10.36 -9.08
C TRP A 100 -6.68 9.21 -9.49
N HIS A 101 -7.52 8.78 -8.56
CA HIS A 101 -8.47 7.68 -8.74
C HIS A 101 -9.88 8.18 -8.47
N ASN A 102 -10.85 7.60 -9.16
CA ASN A 102 -12.25 8.05 -9.13
C ASN A 102 -13.03 7.49 -7.93
N ASN A 103 -12.51 6.46 -7.27
CA ASN A 103 -13.16 5.77 -6.17
C ASN A 103 -12.12 5.01 -5.32
N LEU A 104 -12.56 4.56 -4.14
CA LEU A 104 -11.71 3.85 -3.18
C LEU A 104 -11.35 2.44 -3.66
N GLU A 105 -12.18 1.81 -4.48
CA GLU A 105 -11.91 0.50 -5.07
C GLU A 105 -10.71 0.53 -6.03
N ASP A 106 -10.58 1.61 -6.81
CA ASP A 106 -9.44 1.85 -7.70
C ASP A 106 -8.16 2.10 -6.88
N VAL A 107 -8.24 2.90 -5.81
CA VAL A 107 -7.12 3.09 -4.87
C VAL A 107 -6.68 1.74 -4.30
N TYR A 108 -7.61 0.96 -3.76
CA TYR A 108 -7.31 -0.35 -3.21
C TYR A 108 -6.73 -1.29 -4.27
N THR A 109 -7.23 -1.25 -5.50
CA THR A 109 -6.68 -2.04 -6.62
C THR A 109 -5.23 -1.68 -6.92
N THR A 110 -4.86 -0.39 -6.86
CA THR A 110 -3.47 0.07 -7.00
C THR A 110 -2.60 -0.52 -5.90
N ILE A 111 -3.02 -0.41 -4.63
CA ILE A 111 -2.29 -1.01 -3.50
C ILE A 111 -2.12 -2.52 -3.68
N GLN A 112 -3.18 -3.23 -4.09
CA GLN A 112 -3.10 -4.68 -4.31
C GLN A 112 -2.08 -5.06 -5.40
N ARG A 113 -1.91 -4.23 -6.42
CA ARG A 113 -0.89 -4.45 -7.46
C ARG A 113 0.51 -4.30 -6.86
N GLU A 114 0.74 -3.28 -6.05
CA GLU A 114 2.02 -3.05 -5.39
C GLU A 114 2.38 -4.17 -4.40
N LEU A 115 1.43 -4.65 -3.59
CA LEU A 115 1.67 -5.79 -2.70
C LEU A 115 2.05 -7.07 -3.49
N LYS A 116 1.46 -7.28 -4.67
CA LYS A 116 1.85 -8.38 -5.57
C LYS A 116 3.25 -8.18 -6.15
N VAL A 117 3.63 -6.95 -6.49
CA VAL A 117 5.01 -6.61 -6.92
C VAL A 117 5.99 -6.95 -5.79
N GLN A 118 5.71 -6.52 -4.57
CA GLN A 118 6.54 -6.81 -3.40
C GLN A 118 6.71 -8.32 -3.19
N PHE A 119 5.62 -9.08 -3.22
CA PHE A 119 5.69 -10.54 -3.12
C PHE A 119 6.49 -11.20 -4.24
N TYR A 120 6.34 -10.71 -5.46
CA TYR A 120 7.11 -11.17 -6.62
C TYR A 120 8.61 -10.92 -6.42
N LEU A 121 9.00 -9.72 -5.98
CA LEU A 121 10.40 -9.36 -5.71
C LEU A 121 11.01 -10.18 -4.57
N PHE A 122 10.24 -10.48 -3.52
CA PHE A 122 10.65 -11.45 -2.50
C PHE A 122 10.92 -12.82 -3.10
N THR A 123 9.98 -13.34 -3.91
CA THR A 123 10.11 -14.66 -4.52
C THR A 123 11.31 -14.77 -5.46
N GLN A 124 11.58 -13.72 -6.25
CA GLN A 124 12.77 -13.65 -7.11
C GLN A 124 14.05 -13.69 -6.29
N SER A 125 14.15 -12.88 -5.23
CA SER A 125 15.33 -12.80 -4.37
C SER A 125 15.64 -14.14 -3.68
N LEU A 126 14.60 -14.83 -3.19
CA LEU A 126 14.73 -16.16 -2.58
C LEU A 126 15.15 -17.25 -3.58
N SER A 127 14.88 -17.06 -4.87
CA SER A 127 15.29 -17.98 -5.93
C SER A 127 16.72 -17.74 -6.44
N ALA A 128 17.20 -16.50 -6.34
CA ALA A 128 18.55 -16.08 -6.75
C ALA A 128 19.63 -16.42 -5.71
N GLY A 129 19.26 -16.56 -4.44
CA GLY A 129 20.16 -16.98 -3.36
C GLY A 129 20.49 -18.49 -3.32
N LYS A 130 20.29 -19.22 -4.43
CA LYS A 130 20.62 -20.64 -4.59
C LYS A 130 21.73 -20.85 -5.62
#